data_AF-A0A534VSP2-F1
#
_entry.id   AF-A0A534VSP2-F1
#
_cell.length_a   1.000
_cell.length_b   1.000
_cell.length_c   1.000
_cell.angle_alpha   90.00
_cell.angle_beta   90.00
_cell.angle_gamma   90.00
#
_symmetry.space_group_name_H-M   'P 1'
#
loop_
_entity.id
_entity.type
_entity.pdbx_description
1 polymer ?
#
loop_
_entity_poly.entity_id
_entity_poly.type
_entity_poly.pdbx_seq_one_letter_code
_entity_poly.pdbx_strand_id
1 'polypeptide(L)' 'MLTCRQMTELVTDYLEGRLSWKDRFRFQLHLGTCRHCREYVREMKVAVRALGRLPPVEIPPATMDALMERFRSW' A
#
# COMPACT_ATOMS: atom_id res chain seq x y z
N MET A 1 13.75 -11.19 15.50
CA MET A 1 13.07 -11.59 14.24
C MET A 1 11.64 -11.07 14.28
N LEU A 2 11.08 -10.65 13.14
CA LEU A 2 9.64 -10.32 13.06
C LEU A 2 8.83 -11.61 13.17
N THR A 3 7.71 -11.55 13.91
CA THR A 3 6.69 -12.60 13.86
C THR A 3 5.83 -12.45 12.59
N CYS A 4 5.11 -13.49 12.20
CA CYS A 4 4.17 -13.41 11.09
C CYS A 4 3.13 -12.31 11.31
N ARG A 5 2.64 -12.14 12.54
CA ARG A 5 1.69 -11.07 12.91
C ARG A 5 2.28 -9.68 12.68
N GLN A 6 3.50 -9.45 13.19
CA GLN A 6 4.18 -8.16 12.99
C GLN A 6 4.49 -7.90 11.51
N MET A 7 4.78 -8.95 10.72
CA MET A 7 4.90 -8.81 9.27
C MET A 7 3.58 -8.34 8.67
N THR A 8 2.47 -9.01 8.97
CA THR A 8 1.16 -8.65 8.40
C THR A 8 0.73 -7.23 8.77
N GLU A 9 1.08 -6.74 9.96
CA GLU A 9 0.84 -5.36 10.38
C GLU A 9 1.66 -4.34 9.56
N LEU A 10 2.85 -4.73 9.07
CA LEU A 10 3.75 -3.88 8.29
C LEU A 10 3.55 -3.99 6.76
N VAL A 11 2.65 -4.87 6.29
CA VAL A 11 2.53 -5.17 4.85
C VAL A 11 2.10 -3.95 4.03
N THR A 12 1.19 -3.13 4.57
CA THR A 12 0.67 -1.95 3.88
C THR A 12 1.78 -0.92 3.70
N ASP A 13 2.50 -0.60 4.78
CA ASP A 13 3.64 0.31 4.76
C ASP A 13 4.76 -0.21 3.83
N TYR A 14 4.94 -1.53 3.75
CA TYR A 14 5.89 -2.14 2.81
C TYR A 14 5.49 -1.91 1.35
N LEU A 15 4.20 -2.12 1.02
CA LEU A 15 3.67 -1.95 -0.33
C LEU A 15 3.63 -0.49 -0.76
N GLU A 16 3.39 0.42 0.18
CA GLU A 16 3.37 1.87 -0.04
C GLU A 16 4.76 2.52 0.06
N GLY A 17 5.80 1.75 0.37
CA GLY A 17 7.17 2.26 0.48
C GLY A 17 7.43 3.16 1.68
N ARG A 18 6.58 3.09 2.72
CA ARG A 18 6.64 3.93 3.93
C ARG A 18 7.47 3.33 5.07
N LEU A 19 7.98 2.11 4.92
CA LEU A 19 8.83 1.50 5.95
C LEU A 19 10.19 2.21 6.10
N SER A 20 10.64 2.33 7.34
CA SER A 20 12.03 2.71 7.63
C SER A 20 13.00 1.67 7.06
N TRP A 21 14.25 2.08 6.78
CA TRP A 21 15.29 1.18 6.30
C TRP A 21 15.48 -0.06 7.20
N LYS A 22 15.43 0.15 8.53
CA LYS A 22 15.56 -0.93 9.51
C LYS A 22 14.39 -1.92 9.44
N ASP A 23 13.16 -1.41 9.28
CA ASP A 23 11.97 -2.25 9.19
C ASP A 23 11.93 -3.00 7.87
N ARG A 24 12.27 -2.34 6.78
CA ARG A 24 12.37 -2.94 5.45
C ARG A 24 13.36 -4.10 5.44
N PHE A 25 14.53 -3.93 6.06
CA PHE A 25 15.51 -5.02 6.19
C PHE A 25 14.95 -6.21 6.96
N ARG A 26 14.37 -5.98 8.15
CA ARG A 26 13.77 -7.05 8.96
C ARG A 26 12.62 -7.76 8.23
N PHE A 27 11.82 -7.02 7.48
CA PHE A 27 10.71 -7.52 6.68
C PHE A 27 11.22 -8.46 5.57
N GLN A 28 12.22 -8.04 4.80
CA GLN A 28 12.84 -8.87 3.75
C GLN A 28 13.46 -10.15 4.33
N LEU A 29 14.13 -10.04 5.49
CA LEU A 29 14.73 -11.18 6.16
C LEU A 29 13.69 -12.22 6.58
N HIS A 30 12.53 -11.77 7.07
CA HIS A 30 11.39 -12.64 7.37
C HIS A 30 10.79 -13.27 6.10
N LEU A 31 10.65 -12.50 5.01
CA LEU A 31 10.20 -13.05 3.72
C LEU A 31 11.17 -14.11 3.18
N GLY A 32 12.47 -14.03 3.46
CA GLY A 32 13.45 -15.05 3.09
C GLY A 32 13.16 -16.40 3.76
N THR A 33 12.70 -16.40 5.01
CA THR A 33 12.56 -17.62 5.82
C THR A 33 11.14 -18.18 5.86
N CYS A 34 10.11 -17.36 5.69
CA CYS A 34 8.71 -17.77 5.85
C CYS A 34 7.95 -17.83 4.52
N ARG A 35 7.63 -19.04 4.05
CA ARG A 35 6.85 -19.28 2.82
C ARG A 35 5.43 -18.69 2.90
N HIS A 36 4.74 -18.83 4.03
CA HIS A 36 3.36 -18.34 4.18
C HIS A 36 3.28 -16.82 4.07
N CYS A 37 4.26 -16.13 4.65
CA CYS A 37 4.35 -14.68 4.57
C CYS A 37 4.68 -14.21 3.14
N ARG A 38 5.48 -14.96 2.36
CA ARG A 38 5.66 -14.67 0.93
C ARG A 38 4.36 -14.77 0.14
N GLU A 39 3.57 -15.83 0.38
CA GLU A 39 2.28 -16.01 -0.30
C GLU A 39 1.30 -14.89 0.09
N TYR A 40 1.22 -14.54 1.38
CA TYR A 40 0.40 -13.42 1.84
C TYR A 40 0.76 -12.09 1.14
N VAL A 41 2.04 -11.76 1.02
CA VAL A 41 2.45 -10.55 0.26
C VAL A 41 2.05 -10.65 -1.21
N ARG A 42 2.15 -11.84 -1.81
CA ARG A 42 1.74 -12.06 -3.21
C ARG A 42 0.24 -11.84 -3.37
N GLU A 43 -0.58 -12.39 -2.50
CA GLU A 43 -2.04 -12.20 -2.47
C GLU A 43 -2.40 -10.72 -2.33
N MET A 44 -1.75 -10.02 -1.40
CA MET A 44 -1.99 -8.59 -1.20
C MET A 44 -1.65 -7.78 -2.47
N LYS A 45 -0.54 -8.10 -3.16
CA LYS A 45 -0.19 -7.49 -4.45
C LYS A 45 -1.17 -7.81 -5.56
N VAL A 46 -1.83 -8.97 -5.52
CA VAL A 46 -2.90 -9.31 -6.48
C VAL A 46 -4.13 -8.46 -6.18
N ALA A 47 -4.55 -8.37 -4.91
CA ALA A 47 -5.68 -7.54 -4.50
C ALA A 47 -5.48 -6.07 -4.89
N VAL A 48 -4.31 -5.48 -4.58
CA VAL A 48 -3.98 -4.10 -4.96
C VAL A 48 -4.06 -3.89 -6.47
N ARG A 49 -3.51 -4.82 -7.27
CA ARG A 49 -3.58 -4.73 -8.74
C ARG A 49 -5.01 -4.88 -9.28
N ALA A 50 -5.82 -5.74 -8.66
CA ALA A 50 -7.21 -5.91 -9.07
C ALA A 50 -8.03 -4.64 -8.78
N LEU A 51 -7.89 -4.08 -7.58
CA LEU A 51 -8.57 -2.84 -7.18
C LEU A 51 -8.08 -1.63 -7.99
N GLY A 52 -6.79 -1.56 -8.32
CA GLY A 52 -6.23 -0.49 -9.15
C GLY A 52 -6.67 -0.52 -10.62
N ARG A 53 -7.39 -1.56 -11.06
CA ARG A 53 -7.97 -1.66 -12.42
C ARG A 53 -9.44 -1.25 -12.48
N LEU A 54 -10.04 -0.90 -11.35
CA LEU A 54 -11.41 -0.39 -11.34
C LEU A 54 -11.47 0.88 -12.19
N PRO A 55 -12.57 1.10 -12.95
CA PRO A 55 -12.75 2.33 -13.69
C PRO A 55 -12.62 3.52 -12.73
N PRO A 56 -11.94 4.60 -13.15
CA PRO A 56 -11.82 5.78 -12.32
C PRO A 56 -13.23 6.29 -12.00
N VAL A 57 -13.41 6.75 -10.77
CA VAL A 57 -14.65 7.43 -10.39
C VAL A 57 -14.75 8.68 -11.26
N GLU A 58 -15.82 8.80 -12.03
CA GLU A 58 -16.09 10.01 -12.81
C GLU A 58 -16.30 11.16 -11.83
N ILE A 59 -15.40 12.14 -11.87
CA ILE A 59 -15.50 13.35 -11.06
C ILE A 59 -16.17 14.40 -11.94
N PRO A 60 -17.35 14.93 -11.55
CA PRO A 60 -17.98 16.00 -12.30
C PRO A 60 -17.03 17.20 -12.43
N PRO A 61 -16.89 17.83 -13.61
CA PRO A 61 -15.99 18.96 -13.82
C PRO A 61 -16.21 20.09 -12.81
N ALA A 62 -17.47 20.39 -12.48
CA ALA A 62 -17.84 21.39 -11.49
C ALA A 62 -17.24 21.12 -10.09
N THR A 63 -17.06 19.85 -9.72
CA THR A 63 -16.43 19.47 -8.45
C THR A 63 -14.93 19.74 -8.49
N MET A 64 -14.26 19.46 -9.62
CA MET A 64 -12.85 19.80 -9.79
C MET A 64 -12.62 21.31 -9.78
N ASP A 65 -13.45 22.07 -10.49
CA ASP A 65 -13.35 23.54 -10.55
C ASP A 65 -13.52 24.16 -9.15
N ALA A 66 -14.51 23.69 -8.39
CA ALA A 66 -14.74 24.15 -7.01
C ALA A 66 -13.56 23.82 -6.08
N LEU A 67 -12.95 22.64 -6.22
CA LEU A 67 -11.75 22.26 -5.45
C LEU A 67 -10.54 23.12 -5.81
N MET A 68 -10.31 23.35 -7.10
CA MET A 68 -9.19 24.17 -7.58
C MET A 68 -9.31 25.63 -7.14
N GLU A 69 -10.52 26.20 -7.17
CA GLU A 69 -10.75 27.56 -6.69
C GLU A 69 -10.46 27.67 -5.19
N ARG A 70 -10.95 26.70 -4.40
CA ARG A 70 -10.74 26.69 -2.96
C ARG A 70 -9.26 26.54 -2.57
N PHE A 71 -8.48 25.77 -3.33
CA PHE A 71 -7.03 25.66 -3.11
C PHE A 71 -6.24 26.89 -3.56
N ARG A 72 -6.75 27.70 -4.49
CA ARG A 72 -6.13 28.99 -4.87
C ARG A 72 -6.34 30.07 -3.81
N SER A 73 -7.42 29.98 -3.04
CA SER A 73 -7.75 30.92 -1.95
C SER A 73 -7.15 30.54 -0.58
N TRP A 74 -6.23 29.56 -0.52
CA TRP A 74 -5.62 29.04 0.71
C TRP A 74 -4.17 29.46 0.83
#